data_AF-A0AAW2HS30-F1
#
_entry.id   AF-A0AAW2HS30-F1
#
_cell.length_a   1.000
_cell.length_b   1.000
_cell.length_c   1.000
_cell.angle_alpha   90.00
_cell.angle_beta   90.00
_cell.angle_gamma   90.00
#
_symmetry.space_group_name_H-M   'P 1'
#
loop_
_entity.id
_entity.type
_entity.pdbx_description
1 polymer ?
#
loop_
_entity_poly.entity_id
_entity_poly.type
_entity_poly.pdbx_seq_one_letter_code
_entity_poly.pdbx_strand_id
1 'polypeptide(L)'
;MNAYKALSASSLIALSSKDPLLTAFELSWELRRLSFCEAEFRAEYQEMRTATQDFATSLIDHARTSRELEIMLNYNPEGAPWEPGERQTLERLKMAIKYKQKRFVAHPNVQQLLASIWYDGLPGFRRKSMVKQLLEVIKLGSLFPIYSLIYMIAPNFSESSLHEEALR
;
A
#
# COMPACT_ATOMS: atom_id res chain seq x y z
N MET A 1 -16.17 -1.76 27.94
CA MET A 1 -14.70 -1.88 28.07
C MET A 1 -14.14 -3.30 27.92
N ASN A 2 -14.45 -4.26 28.80
CA ASN A 2 -13.84 -5.61 28.77
C ASN A 2 -14.08 -6.40 27.47
N ALA A 3 -15.24 -6.21 26.82
CA ALA A 3 -15.52 -6.81 25.52
C ALA A 3 -14.56 -6.31 24.42
N TYR A 4 -14.24 -5.01 24.37
CA TYR A 4 -13.28 -4.45 23.41
C TYR A 4 -11.84 -4.94 23.66
N LYS A 5 -11.47 -5.16 24.93
CA LYS A 5 -10.18 -5.80 25.27
C LYS A 5 -10.10 -7.21 24.71
N ALA A 6 -11.17 -8.00 24.82
CA ALA A 6 -11.22 -9.33 24.23
C ALA A 6 -11.18 -9.27 22.69
N LEU A 7 -11.98 -8.39 22.07
CA LEU A 7 -12.05 -8.25 20.61
C LEU A 7 -10.75 -7.76 19.97
N SER A 8 -9.96 -6.94 20.67
CA SER A 8 -8.65 -6.45 20.19
C SER A 8 -7.51 -7.45 20.39
N ALA A 9 -7.74 -8.58 21.05
CA ALA A 9 -6.73 -9.61 21.22
C ALA A 9 -6.35 -10.22 19.86
N SER A 10 -5.06 -10.19 19.54
CA SER A 10 -4.52 -10.69 18.26
C SER A 10 -4.88 -12.14 17.97
N SER A 11 -4.88 -13.00 19.00
CA SER A 11 -5.25 -14.41 18.87
C SER A 11 -6.71 -14.59 18.49
N LEU A 12 -7.61 -13.80 19.08
CA LEU A 12 -9.03 -13.85 18.76
C LEU A 12 -9.27 -13.37 17.33
N ILE A 13 -8.69 -12.25 16.92
CA ILE A 13 -8.80 -11.74 15.54
C ILE A 13 -8.29 -12.79 14.54
N ALA A 14 -7.13 -13.40 14.80
CA ALA A 14 -6.55 -14.40 13.91
C ALA A 14 -7.38 -15.68 13.78
N LEU A 15 -8.05 -16.12 14.85
CA LEU A 15 -8.81 -17.37 14.88
C LEU A 15 -10.27 -17.21 14.44
N SER A 16 -10.85 -16.04 14.65
CA SER A 16 -12.29 -15.81 14.43
C SER A 16 -12.60 -15.02 13.16
N SER A 17 -11.65 -14.26 12.62
CA SER A 17 -11.89 -13.44 11.43
C SER A 17 -11.56 -14.17 10.14
N LYS A 18 -12.44 -14.02 9.15
CA LYS A 18 -12.20 -14.44 7.76
C LYS A 18 -11.14 -13.57 7.07
N ASP A 19 -11.10 -12.27 7.41
CA ASP A 19 -10.13 -11.30 6.89
C ASP A 19 -9.53 -10.52 8.07
N PRO A 20 -8.46 -11.05 8.69
CA PRO A 20 -7.90 -10.47 9.90
C PRO A 20 -7.32 -9.07 9.68
N LEU A 21 -6.86 -8.73 8.47
CA LEU A 21 -6.37 -7.39 8.15
C LEU A 21 -7.51 -6.37 8.12
N LEU A 22 -8.62 -6.68 7.45
CA LEU A 22 -9.78 -5.79 7.41
C LEU A 22 -10.33 -5.58 8.82
N THR A 23 -10.53 -6.67 9.56
CA THR A 23 -11.04 -6.61 10.93
C THR A 23 -10.15 -5.75 11.83
N ALA A 24 -8.82 -5.89 11.72
CA ALA A 24 -7.89 -5.07 12.48
C ALA A 24 -8.01 -3.57 12.09
N PHE A 25 -8.14 -3.26 10.80
CA PHE A 25 -8.28 -1.87 10.34
C PHE A 25 -9.57 -1.23 10.85
N GLU A 26 -10.70 -1.93 10.72
CA GLU A 26 -12.01 -1.46 11.18
C GLU A 26 -12.05 -1.30 12.70
N LEU A 27 -11.56 -2.30 13.45
CA LEU A 27 -11.54 -2.24 14.90
C LEU A 27 -10.66 -1.10 15.40
N SER A 28 -9.48 -0.89 14.80
CA SER A 28 -8.61 0.23 15.17
C SER A 28 -9.26 1.60 14.93
N TRP A 29 -10.13 1.71 13.93
CA TRP A 29 -10.89 2.92 13.63
C TRP A 29 -12.04 3.13 14.61
N GLU A 30 -12.75 2.05 14.95
CA GLU A 30 -13.81 2.08 15.94
C GLU A 30 -13.28 2.47 17.32
N LEU A 31 -12.16 1.87 17.75
CA LEU A 31 -11.47 2.23 18.99
C LEU A 31 -11.02 3.70 19.00
N ARG A 32 -10.57 4.22 17.85
CA ARG A 32 -10.26 5.65 17.72
C ARG A 32 -11.51 6.50 17.94
N ARG A 33 -12.65 6.15 17.34
CA ARG A 33 -13.92 6.87 17.51
C ARG A 33 -14.37 6.87 18.97
N LEU A 34 -14.35 5.70 19.61
CA LEU A 34 -14.71 5.54 21.02
C LEU A 34 -13.81 6.37 21.95
N SER A 35 -12.51 6.45 21.67
CA SER A 35 -11.58 7.27 22.45
C SER A 35 -11.90 8.78 22.43
N PHE A 36 -12.68 9.25 21.46
CA PHE A 36 -13.18 10.62 21.42
C PHE A 36 -14.55 10.79 22.08
N CYS A 37 -15.40 9.75 22.07
CA CYS A 37 -16.72 9.78 22.70
C CYS A 37 -16.65 9.58 24.22
N GLU A 38 -15.77 8.70 24.68
CA GLU A 38 -15.62 8.31 26.09
C GLU A 38 -14.25 8.75 26.60
N ALA A 39 -14.20 9.95 27.19
CA ALA A 39 -12.95 10.54 27.62
C ALA A 39 -12.32 9.79 28.82
N GLU A 40 -13.14 9.18 29.68
CA GLU A 40 -12.67 8.47 30.88
C GLU A 40 -11.75 7.27 30.55
N PHE A 41 -11.97 6.61 29.42
CA PHE A 41 -11.22 5.41 28.99
C PHE A 41 -10.37 5.66 27.74
N ARG A 42 -10.09 6.93 27.43
CA ARG A 42 -9.40 7.33 26.21
C ARG A 42 -8.03 6.66 26.08
N ALA A 43 -7.29 6.53 27.17
CA ALA A 43 -5.94 5.96 27.16
C ALA A 43 -5.98 4.48 26.75
N GLU A 44 -6.87 3.70 27.35
CA GLU A 44 -7.02 2.28 27.09
C GLU A 44 -7.59 2.00 25.70
N TYR A 45 -8.49 2.84 25.19
CA TYR A 45 -8.92 2.74 23.79
C TYR A 45 -7.76 2.97 22.81
N GLN A 46 -6.87 3.92 23.11
CA GLN A 46 -5.67 4.16 22.28
C GLN A 46 -4.66 3.03 22.39
N GLU A 47 -4.52 2.41 23.56
CA GLU A 47 -3.67 1.22 23.75
C GLU A 47 -4.18 0.03 22.93
N MET A 48 -5.46 -0.31 23.06
CA MET A 48 -6.09 -1.38 22.27
C MET A 48 -6.02 -1.10 20.76
N ARG A 49 -6.19 0.17 20.37
CA ARG A 49 -6.02 0.60 19.00
C ARG A 49 -4.60 0.28 18.52
N THR A 50 -3.58 0.75 19.24
CA THR A 50 -2.18 0.48 18.88
C THR A 50 -1.91 -1.02 18.77
N ALA A 51 -2.35 -1.82 19.74
CA ALA A 51 -2.18 -3.28 19.69
C ALA A 51 -2.80 -3.91 18.43
N THR A 52 -3.96 -3.43 18.00
CA THR A 52 -4.63 -3.90 16.78
C THR A 52 -3.87 -3.47 15.51
N GLN A 53 -3.31 -2.26 15.48
CA GLN A 53 -2.47 -1.80 14.36
C GLN A 53 -1.15 -2.58 14.28
N ASP A 54 -0.58 -2.94 15.43
CA ASP A 54 0.65 -3.71 15.55
C ASP A 54 0.46 -5.15 15.10
N PHE A 55 -0.70 -5.75 15.42
CA PHE A 55 -1.11 -7.02 14.86
C PHE A 55 -1.14 -6.99 13.32
N ALA A 56 -1.81 -6.01 12.72
CA ALA A 56 -1.89 -5.90 11.27
C ALA A 56 -0.50 -5.68 10.61
N THR A 57 0.37 -4.92 11.27
CA THR A 57 1.75 -4.72 10.81
C THR A 57 2.56 -6.02 10.89
N SER A 58 2.40 -6.76 11.99
CA SER A 58 3.05 -8.06 12.20
C SER A 58 2.63 -9.08 11.14
N LEU A 59 1.39 -9.04 10.63
CA LEU A 59 0.98 -9.92 9.52
C LEU A 59 1.80 -9.68 8.24
N ILE A 60 2.23 -8.45 7.98
CA ILE A 60 3.09 -8.12 6.84
C ILE A 60 4.53 -8.58 7.06
N ASP A 61 5.02 -8.56 8.31
CA ASP A 61 6.34 -9.11 8.66
C ASP A 61 6.45 -10.61 8.33
N HIS A 62 5.33 -11.32 8.31
CA HIS A 62 5.29 -12.76 8.01
C HIS A 62 5.26 -13.07 6.51
N ALA A 63 5.06 -12.08 5.63
CA ALA A 63 5.13 -12.28 4.18
C ALA A 63 6.60 -12.51 3.77
N ARG A 64 6.90 -13.71 3.27
CA ARG A 64 8.27 -14.15 2.96
C ARG A 64 8.71 -13.81 1.54
N THR A 65 7.75 -13.54 0.66
CA THR A 65 7.99 -13.28 -0.76
C THR A 65 7.30 -12.00 -1.22
N SER A 66 7.84 -11.35 -2.25
CA SER A 66 7.16 -10.20 -2.88
C SER A 66 5.80 -10.58 -3.43
N ARG A 67 5.65 -11.81 -3.95
CA ARG A 67 4.37 -12.35 -4.42
C ARG A 67 3.32 -12.38 -3.32
N GLU A 68 3.64 -12.93 -2.15
CA GLU A 68 2.71 -12.96 -1.01
C GLU A 68 2.29 -11.54 -0.62
N LEU A 69 3.27 -10.63 -0.55
CA LEU A 69 3.01 -9.23 -0.23
C LEU A 69 2.09 -8.55 -1.27
N GLU A 70 2.35 -8.75 -2.56
CA GLU A 70 1.52 -8.21 -3.64
C GLU A 70 0.10 -8.75 -3.57
N ILE A 71 -0.08 -10.06 -3.36
CA ILE A 71 -1.41 -10.67 -3.19
C ILE A 71 -2.13 -10.01 -2.01
N MET A 72 -1.46 -9.87 -0.85
CA MET A 72 -2.05 -9.24 0.33
C MET A 72 -2.44 -7.77 0.08
N LEU A 73 -1.61 -7.00 -0.63
CA LEU A 73 -1.83 -5.58 -0.87
C LEU A 73 -2.85 -5.29 -1.98
N ASN A 74 -3.02 -6.19 -2.95
CA ASN A 74 -4.03 -6.10 -4.01
C ASN A 74 -5.36 -6.78 -3.66
N TYR A 75 -5.42 -7.53 -2.56
CA TYR A 75 -6.59 -8.33 -2.20
C TYR A 75 -7.89 -7.50 -2.11
N ASN A 76 -8.87 -7.89 -2.92
CA ASN A 76 -10.23 -7.36 -2.94
C ASN A 76 -11.25 -8.51 -2.84
N PRO A 77 -12.08 -8.57 -1.78
CA PRO A 77 -13.07 -9.65 -1.61
C PRO A 77 -14.27 -9.55 -2.56
N GLU A 78 -14.56 -8.38 -3.15
CA GLU A 78 -15.71 -8.15 -4.04
C GLU A 78 -15.34 -8.21 -5.53
N GLY A 79 -14.05 -8.16 -5.84
CA GLY A 79 -13.52 -8.14 -7.20
C GLY A 79 -13.00 -9.50 -7.67
N ALA A 80 -12.52 -9.53 -8.91
CA ALA A 80 -11.73 -10.66 -9.39
C ALA A 80 -10.45 -10.79 -8.56
N PRO A 81 -9.99 -12.02 -8.25
CA PRO A 81 -8.68 -12.23 -7.63
C PRO A 81 -7.59 -11.62 -8.50
N TRP A 82 -6.72 -10.82 -7.89
CA TRP A 82 -5.55 -10.28 -8.59
C TRP A 82 -4.56 -11.42 -8.87
N GLU A 83 -4.05 -11.47 -10.10
CA GLU A 83 -3.04 -12.45 -10.51
C GLU A 83 -1.65 -11.81 -10.72
N PRO A 84 -0.56 -12.54 -10.38
CA PRO A 84 0.79 -12.05 -10.65
C PRO A 84 1.01 -11.70 -12.12
N GLY A 85 1.40 -10.45 -12.37
CA GLY A 85 1.61 -9.90 -13.72
C GLY A 85 0.50 -8.94 -14.16
N GLU A 86 -0.63 -8.91 -13.45
CA GLU A 86 -1.64 -7.88 -13.65
C GLU A 86 -1.19 -6.53 -13.06
N ARG A 87 -1.80 -5.45 -13.54
CA ARG A 87 -1.59 -4.11 -13.00
C ARG A 87 -1.93 -4.09 -11.51
N GLN A 88 -1.00 -3.54 -10.71
CA GLN A 88 -1.15 -3.40 -9.27
C GLN A 88 -2.32 -2.45 -8.94
N THR A 89 -3.42 -2.98 -8.38
CA THR A 89 -4.61 -2.21 -7.99
C THR A 89 -4.46 -1.59 -6.60
N LEU A 90 -3.74 -2.27 -5.71
CA LEU A 90 -3.39 -1.89 -4.35
C LEU A 90 -4.61 -1.59 -3.45
N GLU A 91 -5.74 -2.29 -3.65
CA GLU A 91 -6.99 -2.02 -2.94
C GLU A 91 -6.86 -2.14 -1.41
N ARG A 92 -6.17 -3.17 -0.91
CA ARG A 92 -5.93 -3.33 0.53
C ARG A 92 -5.07 -2.20 1.09
N LEU A 93 -4.09 -1.73 0.33
CA LEU A 93 -3.24 -0.60 0.73
C LEU A 93 -4.03 0.72 0.76
N LYS A 94 -4.87 1.00 -0.24
CA LYS A 94 -5.77 2.17 -0.26
C LYS A 94 -6.67 2.16 0.97
N MET A 95 -7.19 0.99 1.34
CA MET A 95 -7.99 0.82 2.55
C MET A 95 -7.18 1.07 3.82
N ALA A 96 -5.95 0.58 3.92
CA ALA A 96 -5.06 0.86 5.06
C ALA A 96 -4.85 2.38 5.25
N ILE A 97 -4.72 3.14 4.15
CA ILE A 97 -4.62 4.61 4.17
C ILE A 97 -5.94 5.23 4.68
N LYS A 98 -7.09 4.75 4.19
CA LYS A 98 -8.43 5.20 4.63
C LYS A 98 -8.60 5.06 6.14
N TYR A 99 -8.22 3.91 6.70
CA TYR A 99 -8.27 3.63 8.15
C TYR A 99 -7.06 4.16 8.94
N LYS A 100 -6.19 4.98 8.33
CA LYS A 100 -5.06 5.65 9.00
C LYS A 100 -4.04 4.69 9.65
N GLN A 101 -3.75 3.58 8.97
CA GLN A 101 -2.77 2.56 9.40
C GLN A 101 -1.35 2.98 9.04
N LYS A 102 -0.80 3.98 9.76
CA LYS A 102 0.49 4.59 9.40
C LYS A 102 1.67 3.60 9.43
N ARG A 103 1.75 2.74 10.47
CA ARG A 103 2.85 1.76 10.62
C ARG A 103 2.83 0.71 9.51
N PHE A 104 1.64 0.21 9.18
CA PHE A 104 1.43 -0.72 8.07
C PHE A 104 1.86 -0.11 6.72
N VAL A 105 1.44 1.11 6.42
CA VAL A 105 1.78 1.77 5.15
C VAL A 105 3.28 2.09 5.08
N ALA A 106 3.87 2.56 6.19
CA ALA A 106 5.30 2.89 6.27
C ALA A 106 6.22 1.66 6.39
N HIS A 107 5.67 0.45 6.36
CA HIS A 107 6.43 -0.79 6.52
C HIS A 107 7.50 -0.94 5.41
N PRO A 108 8.74 -1.36 5.72
CA PRO A 108 9.83 -1.45 4.74
C PRO A 108 9.48 -2.26 3.49
N ASN A 109 8.83 -3.42 3.66
CA ASN A 109 8.44 -4.27 2.53
C ASN A 109 7.40 -3.58 1.62
N VAL A 110 6.43 -2.87 2.22
CA VAL A 110 5.39 -2.13 1.49
C VAL A 110 6.01 -0.96 0.73
N GLN A 111 6.91 -0.22 1.39
CA GLN A 111 7.60 0.91 0.78
C GLN A 111 8.55 0.48 -0.34
N GLN A 112 9.21 -0.68 -0.20
CA GLN A 112 10.03 -1.24 -1.26
C GLN A 112 9.21 -1.62 -2.48
N LEU A 113 8.04 -2.25 -2.30
CA LEU A 113 7.11 -2.54 -3.40
C LEU A 113 6.58 -1.27 -4.06
N LEU A 114 6.17 -0.28 -3.27
CA LEU A 114 5.73 1.01 -3.81
C LEU A 114 6.84 1.71 -4.58
N ALA A 115 8.08 1.63 -4.11
CA ALA A 115 9.22 2.16 -4.83
C ALA A 115 9.46 1.41 -6.16
N SER A 116 9.30 0.09 -6.21
CA SER A 116 9.42 -0.64 -7.47
C SER A 116 8.32 -0.26 -8.47
N ILE A 117 7.09 -0.06 -8.00
CA ILE A 117 5.98 0.42 -8.84
C ILE A 117 6.21 1.86 -9.30
N TRP A 118 6.68 2.74 -8.41
CA TRP A 118 6.90 4.16 -8.72
C TRP A 118 8.02 4.39 -9.74
N TYR A 119 9.07 3.56 -9.69
CA TYR A 119 10.21 3.64 -10.61
C TYR A 119 10.12 2.65 -11.76
N ASP A 120 8.96 2.02 -11.98
CA ASP A 120 8.74 1.19 -13.14
C ASP A 120 8.91 2.01 -14.43
N GLY A 121 9.55 1.43 -15.45
CA GLY A 121 9.96 2.15 -16.67
C GLY A 121 11.19 3.08 -16.54
N LEU A 122 11.76 3.26 -15.34
CA LEU A 122 12.95 4.09 -15.09
C LEU A 122 14.07 3.30 -14.37
N PRO A 123 14.63 2.25 -14.99
CA PRO A 123 15.61 1.37 -14.35
C PRO A 123 16.84 2.16 -13.88
N GLY A 124 17.19 1.99 -12.60
CA GLY A 124 18.37 2.63 -12.02
C GLY A 124 18.22 4.12 -11.70
N PHE A 125 17.07 4.76 -11.93
CA PHE A 125 16.85 6.18 -11.60
C PHE A 125 17.15 6.48 -10.13
N ARG A 126 16.68 5.61 -9.22
CA ARG A 126 16.93 5.73 -7.77
C ARG A 126 18.43 5.71 -7.40
N ARG A 127 19.30 5.13 -8.22
CA ARG A 127 20.75 5.03 -8.00
C ARG A 127 21.53 6.19 -8.63
N LYS A 128 20.90 7.02 -9.47
CA LYS A 128 21.55 8.18 -10.12
C LYS A 128 21.82 9.30 -9.10
N SER A 129 22.89 10.06 -9.33
CA SER A 129 23.15 11.31 -8.59
C SER A 129 22.03 12.33 -8.81
N MET A 130 21.78 13.20 -7.83
CA MET A 130 20.69 14.20 -7.89
C MET A 130 20.71 15.05 -9.17
N VAL A 131 21.88 15.47 -9.65
CA VAL A 131 22.00 16.25 -10.91
C VAL A 131 21.50 15.44 -12.12
N LYS A 132 21.88 14.17 -12.21
CA LYS A 132 21.42 13.26 -13.29
C LYS A 132 19.92 12.98 -13.19
N GLN A 133 19.38 12.83 -11.99
CA GLN A 133 17.93 12.70 -11.80
C GLN A 133 17.19 13.94 -12.27
N LEU A 134 17.69 15.14 -11.93
CA LEU A 134 17.10 16.40 -12.36
C LEU A 134 17.11 16.55 -13.90
N LEU A 135 18.24 16.23 -14.55
CA LEU A 135 18.34 16.27 -16.01
C LEU A 135 17.34 15.33 -16.70
N GLU A 136 17.15 14.12 -16.17
CA GLU A 136 16.15 13.17 -16.69
C GLU A 136 14.72 13.69 -16.53
N VAL A 137 14.40 14.29 -15.39
CA VAL A 137 13.08 14.90 -15.15
C VAL A 137 12.84 16.07 -16.10
N ILE A 138 13.85 16.90 -16.35
CA ILE A 138 13.77 18.01 -17.33
C ILE A 138 13.56 17.46 -18.74
N LYS A 139 14.32 16.42 -19.15
CA LYS A 139 14.18 15.76 -20.45
C LYS A 139 12.76 15.22 -20.63
N LEU A 140 12.25 14.47 -19.64
CA LEU A 140 10.90 13.90 -19.66
C LEU A 140 9.81 14.99 -19.70
N GLY A 141 9.99 16.07 -18.94
CA GLY A 141 9.09 17.23 -18.97
C GLY A 141 9.07 17.93 -20.32
N SER A 142 10.22 18.08 -20.99
CA SER A 142 10.31 18.69 -22.32
C SER A 142 9.65 17.85 -23.43
N LEU A 143 9.69 16.52 -23.29
CA LEU A 143 9.11 15.57 -24.24
C LEU A 143 7.63 15.26 -23.96
N PHE A 144 7.08 15.70 -22.82
CA PHE A 144 5.68 15.52 -22.43
C PHE A 144 4.65 15.84 -23.53
N PRO A 145 4.70 16.99 -24.25
CA PRO A 145 3.71 17.28 -25.28
C PRO A 145 3.71 16.25 -26.42
N ILE A 146 4.89 15.73 -26.78
CA ILE A 146 5.04 14.70 -27.81
C ILE A 146 4.46 13.38 -27.31
N TYR A 147 4.81 12.95 -26.10
CA TYR A 147 4.26 11.73 -25.50
C TYR A 147 2.73 11.78 -25.37
N SER A 148 2.18 12.93 -24.97
CA SER A 148 0.74 13.11 -24.84
C SER A 148 0.00 13.01 -26.18
N LEU A 149 0.59 13.52 -27.27
CA LEU A 149 0.05 13.43 -28.62
C LEU A 149 0.10 11.98 -29.14
N ILE A 150 1.21 11.27 -28.91
CA ILE A 150 1.35 9.85 -29.26
C ILE A 150 0.28 9.03 -28.55
N TYR A 151 0.10 9.23 -27.24
CA TYR A 151 -0.91 8.52 -26.45
C TYR A 151 -2.34 8.77 -26.95
N MET A 152 -2.64 9.99 -27.42
CA MET A 152 -3.95 10.34 -27.96
C MET A 152 -4.23 9.70 -29.33
N ILE A 153 -3.21 9.53 -30.18
CA ILE A 153 -3.35 8.97 -31.54
C ILE A 153 -3.32 7.43 -31.52
N ALA A 154 -2.47 6.83 -30.69
CA ALA A 154 -2.26 5.40 -30.61
C ALA A 154 -2.24 4.92 -29.15
N PRO A 155 -3.41 4.75 -28.51
CA PRO A 155 -3.49 4.40 -27.08
C PRO A 155 -2.95 2.99 -26.77
N ASN A 156 -2.78 2.14 -27.78
CA ASN A 156 -2.24 0.78 -27.65
C ASN A 156 -0.77 0.67 -28.13
N PHE A 157 -0.10 1.78 -28.48
CA PHE A 157 1.32 1.75 -28.81
C PHE A 157 2.09 1.46 -27.52
N SER A 158 2.76 0.31 -27.43
CA SER A 158 3.26 -0.21 -26.15
C SER A 158 4.36 0.69 -25.56
N GLU A 159 4.17 1.14 -24.31
CA GLU A 159 5.18 1.88 -23.53
C GLU A 159 6.54 1.15 -23.46
N SER A 160 6.55 -0.17 -23.60
CA SER A 160 7.76 -0.99 -23.67
C SER A 160 8.68 -0.65 -24.85
N SER A 161 8.12 -0.20 -25.99
CA SER A 161 8.90 0.10 -27.20
C SER A 161 9.53 1.49 -27.18
N LEU A 162 8.87 2.48 -26.56
CA LEU A 162 9.32 3.88 -26.55
C LEU A 162 10.46 4.13 -25.54
N HIS A 163 10.48 3.41 -24.42
CA HIS A 163 11.57 3.50 -23.44
C HIS A 163 12.88 2.84 -23.94
N GLU A 164 12.78 1.83 -24.80
CA GLU A 164 13.93 1.16 -25.41
C GLU A 164 14.59 2.03 -26.50
N GLU A 165 13.79 2.83 -27.21
CA GLU A 165 14.27 3.81 -28.20
C GLU A 165 14.84 5.09 -27.56
N ALA A 166 14.28 5.56 -26.43
CA ALA A 166 14.74 6.79 -25.77
C ALA A 166 16.08 6.66 -25.01
N LEU A 167 16.58 5.42 -24.86
CA LEU A 167 17.82 5.07 -24.15
C LEU A 167 18.93 4.51 -25.08
N ARG A 168 18.67 4.47 -26.39
CA ARG A 168 19.70 4.40 -27.44
C ARG A 168 20.06 5.82 -27.90
#